data_AF-A0A397Y6C1-F1
#
_entry.id   AF-A0A397Y6C1-F1
#
_cell.length_a   1.000
_cell.length_b   1.000
_cell.length_c   1.000
_cell.angle_alpha   90.00
_cell.angle_beta   90.00
_cell.angle_gamma   90.00
#
_symmetry.space_group_name_H-M   'P 1'
#
loop_
_entity.id
_entity.type
_entity.pdbx_description
1 polymer ?
#
loop_
_entity_poly.entity_id
_entity_poly.type
_entity_poly.pdbx_seq_one_letter_code
_entity_poly.pdbx_strand_id
1 'polypeptide(L)'
;MEFCPTCGNLLRYGQSQFFCSTCPYIARIERQVEIKKKQLLVKKSIDPVVKKDDIPKGPETEAPCLRCGHDKAYFKTMQIRSADEPESRFYRCVKCEQTWREE
;
A
#
# COMPACT_ATOMS: atom_id res chain seq x y z
N MET A 1 19.45 -10.44 1.24
CA MET A 1 18.55 -11.53 0.79
C MET A 1 19.07 -11.97 -0.56
N GLU A 2 19.37 -13.26 -0.71
CA GLU A 2 19.97 -13.82 -1.94
C GLU A 2 18.97 -14.79 -2.59
N PHE A 3 18.90 -14.76 -3.91
CA PHE A 3 18.00 -15.59 -4.72
C PHE A 3 18.84 -16.56 -5.55
N CYS A 4 18.29 -17.75 -5.79
CA CYS A 4 18.95 -18.70 -6.66
C CYS A 4 18.88 -18.25 -8.13
N PRO A 5 19.99 -18.28 -8.89
CA PRO A 5 20.01 -17.89 -10.29
C PRO A 5 19.25 -18.87 -11.19
N THR A 6 19.03 -20.11 -10.74
CA THR A 6 18.36 -21.16 -11.53
C THR A 6 16.87 -21.27 -11.20
N CYS A 7 16.53 -21.33 -9.91
CA CYS A 7 15.16 -21.59 -9.43
C CYS A 7 14.39 -20.28 -9.14
N GLY A 8 15.05 -19.12 -9.05
CA GLY A 8 14.45 -17.85 -8.64
C GLY A 8 13.97 -17.81 -7.18
N ASN A 9 14.01 -18.94 -6.47
CA ASN A 9 13.57 -19.04 -5.08
C ASN A 9 14.58 -18.37 -4.13
N LEU A 10 14.04 -17.89 -3.00
CA LEU A 10 14.83 -17.34 -1.90
C LEU A 10 15.74 -18.43 -1.32
N LEU A 11 17.04 -18.17 -1.23
CA LEU A 11 17.99 -19.10 -0.63
C LEU A 11 17.79 -19.15 0.89
N ARG A 12 17.84 -20.36 1.45
CA ARG A 12 17.76 -20.58 2.89
C ARG A 12 19.14 -20.65 3.50
N TYR A 13 19.30 -20.09 4.70
CA TYR A 13 20.52 -20.18 5.48
C TYR A 13 20.54 -21.45 6.32
N GLY A 14 21.59 -22.27 6.18
CA GLY A 14 21.82 -23.44 7.02
C GLY A 14 23.29 -23.88 6.95
N GLN A 15 23.84 -24.36 8.07
CA GLN A 15 25.24 -24.82 8.15
C GLN A 15 26.26 -23.83 7.54
N SER A 16 26.08 -22.54 7.81
CA SER A 16 26.93 -21.45 7.30
C SER A 16 27.00 -21.35 5.76
N GLN A 17 25.97 -21.85 5.07
CA GLN A 17 25.84 -21.79 3.61
C GLN A 17 24.40 -21.41 3.22
N PHE A 18 24.24 -20.89 2.01
CA PHE A 18 22.94 -20.64 1.40
C PHE A 18 22.61 -21.77 0.44
N PHE A 19 21.41 -22.35 0.54
CA PHE A 19 20.96 -23.43 -0.35
C PHE A 19 19.56 -23.16 -0.92
N CYS A 20 19.30 -23.55 -2.17
CA CYS A 20 17.94 -23.58 -2.72
C CYS A 20 17.22 -24.84 -2.20
N SER A 21 15.95 -24.72 -1.82
CA SER A 21 15.13 -25.88 -1.42
C SER A 21 14.65 -26.72 -2.59
N THR A 22 14.78 -26.22 -3.81
CA THR A 22 14.19 -26.80 -5.03
C THR A 22 15.25 -27.33 -6.00
N CYS A 23 16.47 -26.80 -5.95
CA CYS A 23 17.57 -27.23 -6.80
C CYS A 23 18.86 -27.40 -5.97
N PRO A 24 19.85 -28.16 -6.46
CA PRO A 24 21.09 -28.46 -5.73
C PRO A 24 22.06 -27.27 -5.67
N TYR A 25 21.59 -26.04 -5.93
CA TYR A 25 22.41 -24.85 -5.89
C TYR A 25 22.78 -24.48 -4.45
N ILE A 26 24.07 -24.32 -4.21
CA ILE A 26 24.66 -23.92 -2.93
C ILE A 26 25.54 -22.70 -3.19
N ALA A 27 25.27 -21.62 -2.46
CA ALA A 27 26.08 -20.41 -2.45
C ALA A 27 26.87 -20.32 -1.14
N ARG A 28 28.16 -19.99 -1.27
CA ARG A 28 29.02 -19.70 -0.12
C ARG A 28 28.78 -18.27 0.36
N ILE A 29 28.85 -18.09 1.66
CA ILE A 29 28.65 -16.78 2.29
C ILE A 29 29.95 -15.99 2.18
N GLU A 30 30.09 -15.19 1.14
CA GLU A 30 31.29 -14.36 0.91
C GLU A 30 31.34 -13.10 1.78
N ARG A 31 30.17 -12.58 2.18
CA ARG A 31 30.04 -11.39 3.03
C ARG A 31 29.42 -11.78 4.35
N GLN A 32 29.86 -11.16 5.46
CA GLN A 32 29.17 -11.23 6.74
C GLN A 32 27.73 -10.73 6.55
N VAL A 33 26.79 -11.65 6.37
CA VAL A 33 25.37 -11.30 6.29
C VAL A 33 24.92 -10.98 7.71
N GLU A 34 24.80 -9.69 8.01
CA GLU A 34 24.18 -9.23 9.25
C GLU A 34 22.68 -9.57 9.23
N ILE A 35 22.31 -10.76 9.70
CA ILE A 35 20.93 -11.12 9.97
C ILE A 35 20.49 -10.35 11.22
N LYS A 36 20.00 -9.13 11.05
CA LYS A 36 19.46 -8.31 12.14
C LYS A 36 18.13 -8.93 12.60
N LYS A 37 18.15 -9.66 13.73
CA LYS A 37 16.95 -10.28 14.34
C LYS A 37 15.87 -9.27 14.72
N LYS A 38 16.27 -8.04 15.03
CA LYS A 38 15.37 -6.94 15.40
C LYS A 38 15.91 -5.66 14.80
N GLN A 39 15.12 -5.05 13.91
CA GLN A 39 15.38 -3.71 13.41
C GLN A 39 14.19 -2.84 13.82
N LEU A 40 14.46 -1.73 14.51
CA LEU A 40 13.43 -0.75 14.83
C LEU A 40 12.90 -0.20 13.51
N LEU A 41 11.61 -0.39 13.26
CA LEU A 41 10.95 0.09 12.06
C LEU A 41 10.82 1.62 12.15
N VAL A 42 11.74 2.32 11.48
CA VAL A 42 11.59 3.76 11.27
C VAL A 42 10.63 3.96 10.10
N LYS A 43 9.58 4.76 10.29
CA LYS A 43 8.70 5.17 9.19
C LYS A 43 9.54 5.93 8.17
N LYS A 44 9.70 5.34 6.99
CA LYS A 44 10.30 6.03 5.86
C LYS A 44 9.34 7.14 5.43
N SER A 45 9.86 8.34 5.18
CA SER A 45 9.09 9.41 4.56
C SER A 45 8.62 8.91 3.19
N ILE A 46 7.30 8.82 3.02
CA ILE A 46 6.70 8.44 1.75
C ILE A 46 6.63 9.73 0.94
N ASP A 47 7.50 9.85 -0.06
CA ASP A 47 7.31 10.86 -1.08
C ASP A 47 6.00 10.54 -1.83
N PRO A 48 5.04 11.47 -1.88
CA PRO A 48 3.79 11.22 -2.59
C PRO A 48 4.10 11.10 -4.09
N VAL A 49 4.07 9.86 -4.59
CA VAL A 49 4.23 9.54 -6.02
C VAL A 49 3.12 10.19 -6.86
N VAL A 50 1.98 10.50 -6.24
CA VAL A 50 0.82 11.13 -6.87
C VAL A 50 0.68 12.56 -6.36
N LYS A 51 0.73 13.53 -7.27
CA LYS A 51 0.43 14.93 -6.94
C LYS A 51 -1.07 15.07 -6.67
N LYS A 52 -1.45 16.02 -5.81
CA LYS A 52 -2.86 16.23 -5.43
C LYS A 52 -3.77 16.53 -6.63
N ASP A 53 -3.21 17.12 -7.69
CA ASP A 53 -3.90 17.46 -8.94
C ASP A 53 -4.15 16.27 -9.87
N ASP A 54 -3.40 15.17 -9.72
CA ASP A 54 -3.57 13.94 -10.51
C ASP A 54 -4.71 13.05 -9.97
N ILE A 55 -5.34 13.43 -8.86
CA ILE A 55 -6.48 12.69 -8.32
C ILE A 55 -7.69 12.99 -9.21
N PRO A 56 -8.21 12.01 -9.98
CA PRO A 56 -9.35 12.25 -10.86
C PRO A 56 -10.53 12.77 -10.05
N LYS A 57 -11.06 13.91 -10.49
CA LYS A 57 -12.26 14.50 -9.89
C LYS A 57 -13.44 13.61 -10.26
N GLY A 58 -14.12 13.08 -9.25
CA GLY A 58 -15.33 12.29 -9.44
C GLY A 58 -16.49 13.15 -9.95
N PRO A 59 -17.64 12.53 -10.22
CA PRO A 59 -18.88 13.26 -10.46
C PRO A 59 -19.29 14.17 -9.28
N GLU A 60 -19.88 15.33 -9.59
CA GLU A 60 -20.36 16.31 -8.60
C GLU A 60 -21.78 15.96 -8.11
N THR A 61 -22.03 16.20 -6.83
CA THR A 61 -23.34 16.00 -6.18
C THR A 61 -23.60 17.08 -5.12
N GLU A 62 -24.87 17.26 -4.78
CA GLU A 62 -25.32 18.19 -3.75
C GLU A 62 -25.24 17.51 -2.39
N ALA A 63 -24.13 17.74 -1.67
CA ALA A 63 -23.89 17.21 -0.33
C ALA A 63 -23.25 18.31 0.54
N PRO A 64 -23.94 18.78 1.60
CA PRO A 64 -23.46 19.88 2.43
C PRO A 64 -22.24 19.47 3.24
N CYS A 65 -21.17 20.26 3.14
CA CYS A 65 -19.95 20.01 3.89
C CYS A 65 -20.07 20.56 5.33
N LEU A 66 -20.01 19.66 6.32
CA LEU A 66 -20.05 20.00 7.75
C LEU A 66 -18.96 20.98 8.22
N ARG A 67 -17.86 21.11 7.47
CA ARG A 67 -16.72 21.96 7.85
C ARG A 67 -16.80 23.38 7.30
N CYS A 68 -17.33 23.57 6.09
CA CYS A 68 -17.29 24.87 5.39
C CYS A 68 -18.64 25.35 4.88
N GLY A 69 -19.72 24.58 5.07
CA GLY A 69 -21.07 24.95 4.66
C GLY A 69 -21.28 25.05 3.15
N HIS A 70 -20.40 24.44 2.34
CA HIS A 70 -20.55 24.40 0.90
C HIS A 70 -21.42 23.22 0.46
N ASP A 71 -22.35 23.44 -0.46
CA ASP A 71 -23.37 22.45 -0.83
C ASP A 71 -22.93 21.46 -1.91
N LYS A 72 -21.78 21.67 -2.56
CA LYS A 72 -21.27 20.74 -3.60
C LYS A 72 -20.08 19.91 -3.11
N ALA A 73 -20.11 18.62 -3.45
CA ALA A 73 -19.03 17.66 -3.21
C ALA A 73 -18.85 16.72 -4.41
N TYR A 74 -17.64 16.18 -4.58
CA TYR A 74 -17.37 15.06 -5.46
C TYR A 74 -17.73 13.75 -4.76
N PHE A 75 -18.42 12.83 -5.44
CA PHE A 75 -18.69 11.50 -4.89
C PHE A 75 -17.83 10.42 -5.53
N LYS A 76 -17.47 9.42 -4.74
CA LYS A 76 -16.85 8.17 -5.20
C LYS A 76 -17.47 6.99 -4.46
N THR A 77 -17.72 5.91 -5.17
CA THR A 77 -18.20 4.67 -4.56
C THR A 77 -17.06 3.66 -4.49
N MET A 78 -16.96 2.93 -3.38
CA MET A 78 -15.91 1.94 -3.17
C MET A 78 -16.47 0.74 -2.43
N GLN A 79 -16.22 -0.44 -2.98
CA GLN A 79 -16.59 -1.71 -2.37
C GLN A 79 -15.56 -2.09 -1.30
N ILE A 80 -15.84 -1.72 -0.05
CA ILE A 80 -15.03 -2.11 1.12
C ILE A 80 -15.69 -3.22 1.94
N ARG A 81 -16.91 -3.63 1.57
CA ARG A 81 -17.76 -4.60 2.27
C ARG A 81 -18.00 -5.83 1.41
N SER A 82 -18.62 -6.85 2.01
CA SER A 82 -19.04 -8.06 1.29
C SER A 82 -20.00 -7.72 0.15
N ALA A 83 -20.06 -8.58 -0.88
CA ALA A 83 -20.88 -8.35 -2.06
C ALA A 83 -22.39 -8.29 -1.77
N ASP A 84 -22.83 -8.81 -0.62
CA ASP A 84 -24.23 -8.78 -0.18
C ASP A 84 -24.64 -7.43 0.43
N GLU A 85 -23.71 -6.51 0.66
CA GLU A 85 -23.96 -5.19 1.24
C GLU A 85 -23.90 -4.07 0.19
N PRO A 86 -24.65 -2.97 0.36
CA PRO A 86 -24.60 -1.84 -0.55
C PRO A 86 -23.20 -1.18 -0.58
N GLU A 87 -22.90 -0.56 -1.71
CA GLU A 87 -21.62 0.14 -1.92
C GLU A 87 -21.40 1.25 -0.90
N SER A 88 -20.16 1.41 -0.40
CA SER A 88 -19.84 2.53 0.48
C SER A 88 -19.55 3.78 -0.33
N ARG A 89 -20.31 4.86 -0.07
CA ARG A 89 -20.11 6.16 -0.72
C ARG A 89 -19.24 7.08 0.11
N PHE A 90 -18.34 7.78 -0.57
CA PHE A 90 -17.48 8.80 0.02
C PHE A 90 -17.64 10.10 -0.74
N TYR A 91 -17.71 11.19 0.01
CA TYR A 91 -17.82 12.56 -0.51
C TYR A 91 -16.53 13.31 -0.23
N ARG A 92 -16.11 14.18 -1.17
CA ARG A 92 -15.00 15.11 -1.01
C ARG A 92 -15.48 16.51 -1.36
N CYS A 93 -15.41 17.45 -0.41
CA CYS A 93 -15.82 18.84 -0.67
C CYS A 93 -14.99 19.47 -1.79
N VAL A 94 -15.66 20.18 -2.70
CA VAL A 94 -15.00 20.90 -3.81
C VAL A 94 -14.10 22.03 -3.29
N LYS A 95 -14.46 22.66 -2.17
CA LYS A 95 -13.79 23.86 -1.63
C LYS A 95 -12.71 23.56 -0.61
N CYS A 96 -13.00 22.72 0.39
CA CYS A 96 -12.10 22.46 1.52
C CYS A 96 -11.42 21.09 1.46
N GLU A 97 -11.72 20.29 0.44
CA GLU A 97 -11.19 18.93 0.23
C GLU A 97 -11.42 17.94 1.38
N GLN A 98 -12.22 18.31 2.38
CA GLN A 98 -12.63 17.41 3.44
C GLN A 98 -13.31 16.20 2.82
N THR A 99 -12.88 15.01 3.20
CA THR A 99 -13.52 13.76 2.79
C THR A 99 -14.34 13.21 3.96
N TRP A 100 -15.56 12.74 3.69
CA TRP A 100 -16.42 12.06 4.65
C TRP A 100 -17.14 10.89 3.98
N ARG A 101 -17.74 10.02 4.79
CA ARG A 101 -18.49 8.84 4.34
C ARG A 101 -19.99 9.11 4.47
N GLU A 102 -20.78 8.60 3.53
CA GLU A 102 -22.23 8.47 3.69
C GLU A 102 -22.50 7.40 4.77
N GLU A 103 -23.19 7.77 5.86
CA GLU A 103 -23.57 6.81 6.91
C GLU A 103 -24.64 5.83 6.42
#